data_AF-A0A0M3DFW4-F1
#
_entry.id   AF-A0A0M3DFW4-F1
#
_cell.length_a   1.000
_cell.length_b   1.000
_cell.length_c   1.000
_cell.angle_alpha   90.00
_cell.angle_beta   90.00
_cell.angle_gamma   90.00
#
_symmetry.space_group_name_H-M   'P 1'
#
loop_
_entity.id
_entity.type
_entity.pdbx_description
1 polymer ?
#
loop_
_entity_poly.entity_id
_entity_poly.type
_entity_poly.pdbx_seq_one_letter_code
_entity_poly.pdbx_strand_id
1 'polypeptide(L)'
;MIYTQVLGGNSKVYIKVKGYLNNNEIKTFVNDYRDKIKGIKTSKYNLIIDVDPFDADNFSDIKNVCMMFYKTGYKKIYLIDPNNYIMSNIKLNPIEKKMFLKAVKIVNSDLDIK
;
A
#
# COMPACT_ATOMS: atom_id res chain seq x y z
N MET A 1 2.82 -2.54 13.14
CA MET A 1 1.34 -2.52 13.22
C MET A 1 0.73 -1.93 11.95
N ILE A 2 -0.26 -2.62 11.36
CA ILE A 2 -0.96 -2.19 10.14
C ILE A 2 -2.44 -1.94 10.45
N TYR A 3 -2.98 -0.82 9.99
CA TYR A 3 -4.39 -0.47 10.12
C TYR A 3 -5.02 -0.28 8.74
N THR A 4 -6.23 -0.83 8.55
CA THR A 4 -6.99 -0.73 7.29
C THR A 4 -8.40 -0.24 7.55
N GLN A 5 -8.80 0.82 6.84
CA GLN A 5 -10.14 1.37 6.88
C GLN A 5 -10.70 1.55 5.46
N VAL A 6 -11.91 1.04 5.24
CA VAL A 6 -12.66 1.29 4.00
C VAL A 6 -13.63 2.43 4.25
N LEU A 7 -13.42 3.58 3.61
CA LEU A 7 -14.21 4.80 3.79
C LEU A 7 -15.23 4.93 2.67
N GLY A 8 -16.46 4.50 2.94
CA GLY A 8 -17.56 4.44 1.96
C GLY A 8 -18.00 5.80 1.40
N GLY A 9 -17.93 6.87 2.20
CA GLY A 9 -18.38 8.21 1.78
C GLY A 9 -17.50 8.88 0.71
N ASN A 10 -16.23 8.48 0.60
CA ASN A 10 -15.25 9.15 -0.26
C ASN A 10 -14.66 8.25 -1.36
N SER A 11 -15.18 7.02 -1.53
CA SER A 11 -14.60 6.02 -2.42
C SER A 11 -13.09 5.84 -2.18
N LYS A 12 -12.68 5.76 -0.89
CA LYS A 12 -11.28 5.61 -0.48
C LYS A 12 -11.10 4.33 0.33
N VAL A 13 -10.03 3.60 0.06
CA VAL A 13 -9.48 2.58 0.96
C VAL A 13 -8.19 3.16 1.52
N TYR A 14 -8.09 3.22 2.84
CA TYR A 14 -6.95 3.82 3.54
C TYR A 14 -6.22 2.75 4.36
N ILE A 15 -4.89 2.73 4.24
CA ILE A 15 -4.00 1.83 4.95
C ILE A 15 -2.94 2.69 5.64
N LYS A 16 -2.78 2.54 6.95
CA LYS A 16 -1.69 3.16 7.72
C LYS A 16 -0.71 2.07 8.18
N VAL A 17 0.57 2.30 7.95
CA VAL A 17 1.65 1.40 8.36
C VAL A 17 2.62 2.14 9.28
N LYS A 18 2.97 1.54 10.42
CA LYS A 18 3.97 2.07 11.36
C LYS A 18 4.55 0.99 12.29
N GLY A 19 5.69 1.28 12.91
CA GLY A 19 6.27 0.46 13.99
C GLY A 19 7.10 -0.72 13.49
N TYR A 20 6.87 -1.91 14.03
CA TYR A 20 7.50 -3.15 13.55
C TYR A 20 6.48 -4.04 12.86
N LEU A 21 6.90 -4.77 11.83
CA LEU A 21 6.10 -5.77 11.12
C LEU A 21 6.83 -7.10 11.06
N ASN A 22 6.34 -8.07 11.83
CA ASN A 22 6.82 -9.43 11.69
C ASN A 22 6.08 -10.17 10.55
N ASN A 23 6.61 -11.32 10.14
CA ASN A 23 6.07 -12.12 9.04
C ASN A 23 4.61 -12.56 9.28
N ASN A 24 4.23 -12.84 10.53
CA ASN A 24 2.87 -13.25 10.87
C ASN A 24 1.90 -12.07 10.75
N GLU A 25 2.28 -10.87 11.21
CA GLU A 25 1.48 -9.65 11.06
C GLU A 25 1.24 -9.33 9.59
N ILE A 26 2.26 -9.45 8.74
CA ILE A 26 2.13 -9.23 7.30
C ILE A 26 1.16 -10.25 6.68
N LYS A 27 1.30 -11.54 7.02
CA LYS A 27 0.43 -12.60 6.50
C LYS A 27 -1.03 -12.41 6.93
N THR A 28 -1.26 -12.12 8.22
CA THR A 28 -2.59 -11.83 8.75
C THR A 28 -3.20 -10.64 8.05
N PHE A 29 -2.45 -9.54 7.91
CA PHE A 29 -2.90 -8.36 7.20
C PHE A 29 -3.31 -8.66 5.75
N VAL A 30 -2.49 -9.43 5.01
CA VAL A 30 -2.79 -9.78 3.60
C VAL A 30 -4.10 -10.55 3.49
N ASN A 31 -4.36 -11.50 4.39
CA ASN A 31 -5.58 -12.28 4.40
C ASN A 31 -6.79 -11.40 4.74
N ASP A 32 -6.71 -10.67 5.86
CA ASP A 32 -7.78 -9.78 6.31
C ASP A 32 -8.14 -8.72 5.26
N TYR A 33 -7.12 -8.17 4.60
CA TYR A 33 -7.29 -7.19 3.53
C TYR A 33 -8.06 -7.80 2.35
N ARG A 34 -7.67 -9.00 1.89
CA ARG A 34 -8.34 -9.69 0.77
C ARG A 34 -9.80 -9.97 1.09
N ASP A 35 -10.10 -10.40 2.30
CA ASP A 35 -11.47 -10.66 2.73
C ASP A 35 -12.28 -9.38 2.81
N LYS A 36 -11.71 -8.29 3.36
CA LYS A 36 -12.37 -6.97 3.43
C LYS A 36 -12.71 -6.39 2.05
N ILE A 37 -11.85 -6.59 1.05
CA ILE A 37 -12.10 -6.06 -0.30
C ILE A 37 -12.90 -7.01 -1.19
N LYS A 38 -13.20 -8.22 -0.71
CA LYS A 38 -13.95 -9.21 -1.47
C LYS A 38 -15.33 -8.67 -1.81
N GLY A 39 -15.67 -8.68 -3.10
CA GLY A 39 -16.94 -8.13 -3.60
C GLY A 39 -16.96 -6.60 -3.72
N ILE A 40 -15.92 -5.88 -3.28
CA ILE A 40 -15.78 -4.45 -3.52
C ILE A 40 -15.27 -4.23 -4.95
N LYS A 41 -15.96 -3.40 -5.73
CA LYS A 41 -15.49 -2.95 -7.05
C LYS A 41 -14.36 -1.92 -6.87
N THR A 42 -13.14 -2.39 -6.60
CA THR A 42 -11.93 -1.58 -6.34
C THR A 42 -11.67 -0.51 -7.38
N SER A 43 -12.06 -0.73 -8.64
CA SER A 43 -11.97 0.28 -9.72
C SER A 43 -12.80 1.54 -9.50
N LYS A 44 -13.71 1.56 -8.52
CA LYS A 44 -14.43 2.77 -8.07
C LYS A 44 -13.67 3.53 -6.97
N TYR A 45 -12.66 2.92 -6.35
CA TYR A 45 -11.99 3.43 -5.16
C TYR A 45 -10.56 3.89 -5.46
N ASN A 46 -10.11 4.91 -4.74
CA ASN A 46 -8.69 5.22 -4.61
C ASN A 46 -8.12 4.47 -3.40
N LEU A 47 -6.96 3.83 -3.56
CA LEU A 47 -6.20 3.27 -2.45
C LEU A 47 -5.18 4.31 -1.98
N ILE A 48 -5.15 4.58 -0.68
CA ILE A 48 -4.20 5.48 -0.02
C ILE A 48 -3.42 4.65 0.99
N ILE A 49 -2.10 4.61 0.82
CA ILE A 49 -1.17 3.90 1.69
C ILE A 49 -0.31 4.97 2.34
N ASP A 50 -0.53 5.19 3.63
CA ASP A 50 0.21 6.12 4.46
C ASP A 50 1.24 5.37 5.30
N VAL A 51 2.51 5.73 5.14
CA VAL A 51 3.64 5.02 5.75
C VAL A 51 4.44 5.97 6.63
N ASP A 52 4.47 5.66 7.93
CA ASP A 52 5.52 6.16 8.82
C ASP A 52 6.73 5.21 8.76
N PRO A 53 7.95 5.67 9.08
CA PRO A 53 9.10 4.77 9.19
C PRO A 53 8.79 3.54 10.07
N PHE A 54 9.10 2.35 9.55
CA PHE A 54 8.79 1.08 10.21
C PHE A 54 9.82 0.00 9.86
N ASP A 55 10.17 -0.87 10.79
CA ASP A 55 11.01 -2.04 10.52
C ASP A 55 10.19 -3.28 10.19
N ALA A 56 10.80 -4.23 9.48
CA ALA A 56 10.19 -5.51 9.19
C ALA A 56 11.20 -6.66 9.25
N ASP A 57 10.74 -7.85 9.62
CA ASP A 57 11.54 -9.09 9.55
C ASP A 57 12.15 -9.28 8.14
N ASN A 58 11.37 -8.94 7.11
CA ASN A 58 11.73 -9.15 5.72
C ASN A 58 11.08 -8.12 4.78
N PHE A 59 11.88 -7.19 4.25
CA PHE A 59 11.42 -6.22 3.26
C PHE A 59 10.99 -6.84 1.92
N SER A 60 11.35 -8.09 1.63
CA SER A 60 10.82 -8.81 0.46
C SER A 60 9.30 -9.03 0.56
N ASP A 61 8.78 -9.23 1.77
CA ASP A 61 7.34 -9.40 1.98
C ASP A 61 6.59 -8.08 1.81
N ILE A 62 7.20 -6.96 2.21
CA ILE A 62 6.67 -5.62 1.93
C ILE A 62 6.57 -5.37 0.42
N LYS A 63 7.61 -5.74 -0.35
CA LYS A 63 7.56 -5.69 -1.82
C LYS A 63 6.38 -6.51 -2.37
N ASN A 64 6.17 -7.73 -1.87
CA ASN A 64 5.07 -8.59 -2.31
C ASN A 64 3.70 -7.95 -2.04
N VAL A 65 3.53 -7.29 -0.89
CA VAL A 65 2.33 -6.52 -0.54
C VAL A 65 2.12 -5.34 -1.49
N CYS A 66 3.16 -4.54 -1.77
CA CYS A 66 3.09 -3.45 -2.75
C CYS A 66 2.64 -3.95 -4.14
N MET A 67 3.19 -5.08 -4.60
CA MET A 67 2.81 -5.68 -5.88
C MET A 67 1.40 -6.29 -5.86
N MET A 68 0.92 -6.77 -4.71
CA MET A 68 -0.47 -7.20 -4.55
C MET A 68 -1.44 -6.04 -4.75
N PHE A 69 -1.16 -4.86 -4.18
CA PHE A 69 -2.03 -3.69 -4.36
C PHE A 69 -2.13 -3.27 -5.83
N TYR A 70 -1.01 -3.26 -6.55
CA TYR A 70 -1.00 -3.03 -8.00
C TYR A 70 -1.99 -3.97 -8.73
N LYS A 71 -2.00 -5.26 -8.39
CA LYS A 71 -2.87 -6.27 -9.04
C LYS A 71 -4.35 -6.15 -8.68
N THR A 72 -4.72 -5.37 -7.66
CA THR A 72 -6.12 -5.26 -7.21
C THR A 72 -6.98 -4.31 -8.06
N GLY A 73 -6.38 -3.53 -8.97
CA GLY A 73 -7.14 -2.77 -9.98
C GLY A 73 -7.89 -1.54 -9.45
N TYR A 74 -7.37 -0.87 -8.42
CA TYR A 74 -7.91 0.41 -7.95
C TYR A 74 -7.92 1.49 -9.04
N LYS A 75 -8.82 2.47 -8.90
CA LYS A 75 -8.88 3.64 -9.78
C LYS A 75 -7.54 4.37 -9.82
N LYS A 76 -6.97 4.63 -8.64
CA LYS A 76 -5.63 5.16 -8.41
C LYS A 76 -5.09 4.59 -7.10
N ILE A 77 -3.77 4.44 -7.03
CA ILE A 77 -3.05 4.08 -5.81
C ILE A 77 -2.12 5.25 -5.46
N TYR A 78 -2.22 5.73 -4.23
CA TYR A 78 -1.38 6.77 -3.68
C TYR A 78 -0.53 6.17 -2.56
N LEU A 79 0.79 6.36 -2.65
CA LEU A 79 1.73 6.00 -1.59
C LEU A 79 2.28 7.29 -1.00
N ILE A 80 2.00 7.55 0.28
CA ILE A 80 2.51 8.69 1.02
C ILE A 80 3.86 8.26 1.60
N ASP A 81 4.93 8.77 1.02
CA ASP A 81 6.31 8.39 1.36
C ASP A 81 7.22 9.63 1.32
N PRO A 82 7.02 10.61 2.22
CA PRO A 82 7.69 11.92 2.16
C PRO A 82 9.21 11.85 2.21
N ASN A 83 9.77 10.79 2.81
CA ASN A 83 11.20 10.61 2.97
C ASN A 83 11.78 9.54 2.04
N ASN A 84 11.02 9.10 1.03
CA ASN A 84 11.42 8.03 0.11
C ASN A 84 11.84 6.75 0.89
N TYR A 85 11.20 6.51 2.04
CA TYR A 85 11.48 5.41 2.96
C TYR A 85 11.14 4.06 2.32
N ILE A 86 9.94 3.91 1.78
CA ILE A 86 9.55 2.66 1.11
C ILE A 86 10.44 2.43 -0.09
N MET A 87 10.54 3.44 -0.95
CA MET A 87 11.25 3.31 -2.22
C MET A 87 12.76 3.10 -2.10
N SER A 88 13.37 3.48 -0.96
CA SER A 88 14.77 3.17 -0.67
C SER A 88 14.97 1.77 -0.09
N ASN A 89 13.99 1.22 0.63
CA ASN A 89 14.09 -0.09 1.26
C ASN A 89 13.61 -1.25 0.36
N ILE A 90 12.64 -1.02 -0.54
CA ILE A 90 12.18 -2.08 -1.45
C ILE A 90 13.13 -2.26 -2.64
N LYS A 91 13.64 -3.48 -2.83
CA LYS A 91 14.46 -3.83 -4.00
C LYS A 91 13.57 -4.18 -5.20
N LEU A 92 13.27 -3.18 -6.02
CA LEU A 92 12.60 -3.35 -7.32
C LEU A 92 13.64 -3.36 -8.44
N ASN A 93 13.57 -4.35 -9.33
CA ASN A 93 14.32 -4.31 -10.58
C ASN A 93 13.77 -3.20 -11.51
N PRO A 94 14.49 -2.79 -12.57
CA PRO A 94 14.08 -1.67 -13.42
C PRO A 94 12.68 -1.82 -14.04
N ILE A 95 12.29 -3.05 -14.38
CA ILE A 95 10.98 -3.36 -14.98
C ILE A 95 9.88 -3.24 -13.92
N GLU A 96 10.08 -3.86 -12.75
CA GLU A 96 9.17 -3.78 -11.61
C GLU A 96 8.97 -2.33 -11.18
N LYS A 97 10.05 -1.55 -11.07
CA LYS A 97 10.00 -0.13 -10.70
C LYS A 97 9.18 0.66 -11.71
N LYS A 98 9.41 0.46 -13.02
CA LYS A 98 8.64 1.12 -14.08
C LYS A 98 7.15 0.77 -14.00
N MET A 99 6.82 -0.51 -13.79
CA MET A 99 5.42 -0.96 -13.66
C MET A 99 4.76 -0.38 -12.41
N PHE A 100 5.46 -0.42 -11.27
CA PHE A 100 4.98 0.11 -10.00
C PHE A 100 4.68 1.61 -10.10
N LEU A 101 5.63 2.41 -10.60
CA LEU A 101 5.47 3.86 -10.73
C LEU A 101 4.42 4.28 -11.77
N LYS A 102 4.06 3.40 -12.71
CA LYS A 102 2.92 3.64 -13.63
C LYS A 102 1.57 3.55 -12.93
N ALA A 103 1.47 2.72 -11.90
CA ALA A 103 0.21 2.45 -11.19
C ALA A 103 0.09 3.17 -9.84
N VAL A 104 1.22 3.42 -9.20
CA VAL A 104 1.30 4.03 -7.86
C VAL A 104 1.88 5.42 -7.98
N LYS A 105 1.09 6.42 -7.58
CA LYS A 105 1.57 7.79 -7.44
C LYS A 105 2.15 7.99 -6.05
N ILE A 106 3.43 8.30 -5.99
CA ILE A 106 4.11 8.65 -4.74
C ILE A 106 3.85 10.13 -4.44
N VAL A 107 3.48 10.44 -3.21
CA VAL A 107 3.19 11.79 -2.72
C VAL A 107 3.82 12.01 -1.35
N ASN A 108 3.97 13.27 -0.94
CA ASN A 108 4.59 13.62 0.34
C ASN A 108 3.55 13.71 1.47
N SER A 109 2.29 14.00 1.15
CA SER A 109 1.23 14.14 2.14
C SER A 109 -0.15 13.74 1.61
N ASP A 110 -1.10 13.49 2.52
CA ASP A 110 -2.51 13.28 2.18
C ASP A 110 -3.14 14.49 1.45
N LEU A 111 -2.62 15.70 1.68
CA LEU A 111 -3.10 16.92 1.04
C LEU A 111 -2.79 16.96 -0.47
N ASP A 112 -1.82 16.17 -0.94
CA ASP A 112 -1.43 16.08 -2.35
C ASP A 112 -2.32 15.12 -3.17
N ILE A 113 -3.29 14.48 -2.50
CA ILE A 113 -4.19 13.49 -3.08
C ILE A 113 -5.43 14.20 -3.64
N LYS A 114 -5.57 14.14 -4.97
CA LYS A 114 -6.72 14.65 -5.74
C LYS A 114 -7.78 13.57 -5.95
#